data_AF-A0A255TDJ7-F1
#
_entry.id   AF-A0A255TDJ7-F1
#
_cell.length_a   1.000
_cell.length_b   1.000
_cell.length_c   1.000
_cell.angle_alpha   90.00
_cell.angle_beta   90.00
_cell.angle_gamma   90.00
#
_symmetry.space_group_name_H-M   'P 1'
#
loop_
_entity.id
_entity.type
_entity.pdbx_description
1 polymer ?
#
loop_
_entity_poly.entity_id
_entity_poly.type
_entity_poly.pdbx_seq_one_letter_code
_entity_poly.pdbx_strand_id
1 'polypeptide(L)'
;MDIYLHFDRTFTELGGVVRTPPAPISVTQSDHVFTFAEYLAGETIEVVSDDTIVYTSIIGEDGTVVVPDDLTGDFTLVLYVGDKMYSAEVEL
;
A
#
# COMPACT_ATOMS: atom_id res chain seq x y z
N MET A 1 -1.45 -12.28 -7.81
CA MET A 1 -1.05 -11.20 -8.72
C MET A 1 0.03 -10.39 -8.05
N ASP A 2 1.07 -10.00 -8.79
CA ASP A 2 2.11 -9.11 -8.26
C ASP A 2 1.71 -7.65 -8.50
N ILE A 3 1.65 -6.87 -7.43
CA ILE A 3 1.35 -5.44 -7.43
C ILE A 3 2.64 -4.70 -7.10
N TYR A 4 2.86 -3.56 -7.76
CA TYR A 4 3.98 -2.68 -7.48
C TYR A 4 3.45 -1.36 -6.95
N LEU A 5 3.64 -1.14 -5.65
CA LEU A 5 3.32 0.12 -4.99
C LEU A 5 4.38 1.16 -5.39
N HIS A 6 3.94 2.26 -5.98
CA HIS A 6 4.81 3.33 -6.44
C HIS A 6 4.84 4.46 -5.42
N PHE A 7 6.03 5.04 -5.21
CA PHE A 7 6.19 6.17 -4.30
C PHE A 7 5.39 7.38 -4.77
N ASP A 8 4.52 7.87 -3.89
CA ASP A 8 3.72 9.05 -4.17
C ASP A 8 4.54 10.32 -3.90
N ARG A 9 4.78 11.10 -4.96
CA ARG A 9 5.61 12.31 -4.89
C ARG A 9 4.84 13.53 -4.37
N THR A 10 3.50 13.47 -4.30
CA THR A 10 2.69 14.65 -3.98
C THR A 10 2.79 15.05 -2.51
N PHE A 11 3.13 14.12 -1.62
CA PHE A 11 3.30 14.37 -0.19
C PHE A 11 4.66 14.94 0.23
N THR A 12 5.64 15.03 -0.68
CA THR A 12 6.97 15.57 -0.35
C THR A 12 7.02 17.09 -0.56
N GLU A 13 6.24 17.86 0.21
CA GLU A 13 6.26 19.34 0.17
C GLU A 13 7.48 19.98 0.87
N LEU A 14 8.52 19.22 1.23
CA LEU A 14 9.72 19.75 1.89
C LEU A 14 10.98 19.63 1.02
N GLY A 15 11.04 20.44 -0.04
CA GLY A 15 12.27 21.09 -0.53
C GLY A 15 13.42 20.23 -1.08
N GLY A 16 13.30 18.90 -1.12
CA GLY A 16 14.31 18.01 -1.69
C GLY A 16 13.86 17.47 -3.04
N VAL A 17 14.48 17.90 -4.13
CA VAL A 17 14.33 17.19 -5.42
C VAL A 17 14.92 15.80 -5.25
N VAL A 18 14.07 14.81 -4.98
CA VAL A 18 14.43 13.40 -5.00
C VAL A 18 14.77 13.06 -6.46
N ARG A 19 16.06 13.12 -6.80
CA ARG A 19 16.56 12.97 -8.18
C ARG A 19 16.23 11.60 -8.78
N THR A 20 15.97 10.61 -7.93
CA THR A 20 15.53 9.26 -8.31
C THR A 20 14.44 8.83 -7.34
N PRO A 21 13.22 8.53 -7.81
CA PRO A 21 12.17 8.05 -6.92
C PRO A 21 12.64 6.77 -6.22
N PRO A 22 12.20 6.53 -4.97
CA PRO A 22 12.41 5.25 -4.31
C PRO A 22 11.97 4.09 -5.21
N ALA A 23 12.64 2.95 -5.08
CA ALA A 23 12.23 1.74 -5.77
C ALA A 23 10.78 1.37 -5.38
N PRO A 24 9.97 0.87 -6.33
CA PRO A 24 8.62 0.40 -6.01
C PRO A 24 8.70 -0.77 -5.02
N ILE A 25 7.64 -0.93 -4.23
CA ILE A 25 7.50 -2.02 -3.28
C ILE A 25 6.63 -3.10 -3.93
N SER A 26 7.14 -4.32 -4.01
CA SER A 26 6.39 -5.47 -4.50
C SER A 26 5.46 -6.01 -3.42
N VAL A 27 4.20 -6.27 -3.78
CA VAL A 27 3.19 -6.91 -2.95
C VAL A 27 2.58 -8.05 -3.73
N THR A 28 2.47 -9.22 -3.10
CA THR A 28 1.75 -10.33 -3.70
C THR A 28 0.31 -10.32 -3.20
N GLN A 29 -0.65 -10.20 -4.11
CA GLN A 29 -2.06 -10.37 -3.79
C GLN A 29 -2.52 -11.79 -4.15
N SER A 30 -3.25 -12.40 -3.22
CA SER A 30 -4.00 -13.62 -3.44
C SER A 30 -5.40 -13.40 -2.91
N ASP A 31 -6.34 -13.08 -3.79
CA ASP A 31 -7.72 -12.72 -3.41
C ASP A 31 -7.69 -11.49 -2.47
N HIS A 32 -8.35 -11.54 -1.31
CA HIS A 32 -8.33 -10.48 -0.30
C HIS A 32 -7.11 -10.51 0.62
N VAL A 33 -6.08 -11.28 0.29
CA VAL A 33 -4.86 -11.40 1.08
C VAL A 33 -3.70 -10.70 0.38
N PHE A 34 -3.14 -9.69 1.02
CA PHE A 34 -1.91 -9.02 0.58
C PHE A 34 -0.73 -9.52 1.40
N THR A 35 0.33 -9.90 0.70
CA THR A 35 1.59 -10.34 1.27
C THR A 35 2.68 -9.34 0.91
N PHE A 36 3.19 -8.69 1.94
CA PHE A 36 4.29 -7.73 1.91
C PHE A 36 5.58 -8.42 2.33
N ALA A 37 6.70 -7.76 2.10
CA ALA A 37 7.98 -8.21 2.64
C ALA A 37 8.02 -8.07 4.17
N GLU A 38 8.67 -9.02 4.86
CA GLU A 38 8.71 -9.09 6.32
C GLU A 38 9.24 -7.81 7.00
N TYR A 39 10.12 -7.05 6.33
CA TYR A 39 10.64 -5.79 6.88
C TYR A 39 9.59 -4.66 6.96
N LEU A 40 8.41 -4.86 6.37
CA LEU A 40 7.27 -3.94 6.44
C LEU A 40 6.28 -4.34 7.54
N ALA A 41 6.57 -5.39 8.33
CA ALA A 41 5.76 -5.75 9.49
C ALA A 41 5.63 -4.57 10.46
N GLY A 42 4.40 -4.27 10.88
CA GLY A 42 4.08 -3.13 11.73
C GLY A 42 3.79 -1.82 10.98
N GLU A 43 4.03 -1.76 9.66
CA GLU A 43 3.62 -0.61 8.84
C GLU A 43 2.10 -0.62 8.61
N THR A 44 1.55 0.55 8.27
CA THR A 44 0.10 0.74 8.08
C THR A 44 -0.27 0.72 6.61
N ILE A 45 -1.38 0.04 6.29
CA ILE A 45 -2.01 0.07 4.98
C ILE A 45 -3.40 0.67 5.05
N GLU A 46 -3.81 1.29 3.97
CA GLU A 46 -5.15 1.80 3.76
C GLU A 46 -5.66 1.35 2.39
N VAL A 47 -6.94 1.00 2.33
CA VAL A 47 -7.66 0.75 1.08
C VAL A 47 -8.60 1.92 0.88
N VAL A 48 -8.47 2.58 -0.27
CA VAL A 48 -9.17 3.82 -0.60
C VAL A 48 -10.07 3.58 -1.81
N SER A 49 -11.30 4.07 -1.74
CA SER A 49 -12.28 4.08 -2.83
C SER A 49 -12.82 5.49 -2.99
N ASP A 50 -12.72 6.08 -4.18
CA ASP A 50 -13.22 7.44 -4.49
C ASP A 50 -12.84 8.47 -3.41
N ASP A 51 -11.54 8.58 -3.11
CA ASP A 51 -10.96 9.46 -2.07
C ASP A 51 -11.42 9.17 -0.61
N THR A 52 -12.13 8.05 -0.38
CA THR A 52 -12.59 7.63 0.95
C THR A 52 -11.83 6.38 1.41
N ILE A 53 -11.26 6.42 2.62
CA ILE A 53 -10.65 5.24 3.25
C ILE A 53 -11.77 4.28 3.65
N VAL A 54 -11.83 3.13 2.99
CA VAL A 54 -12.83 2.08 3.25
C VAL A 54 -12.31 1.03 4.23
N TYR A 55 -10.99 0.85 4.31
CA TYR A 55 -10.36 -0.09 5.23
C TYR A 55 -8.96 0.38 5.61
N THR A 56 -8.56 0.09 6.85
CA THR A 56 -7.21 0.36 7.36
C THR A 56 -6.76 -0.83 8.19
N SER A 57 -5.49 -1.19 8.08
CA SER A 57 -4.92 -2.30 8.82
C SER A 57 -3.42 -2.14 9.02
N ILE A 58 -2.86 -2.94 9.91
CA ILE A 58 -1.43 -3.01 10.16
C ILE A 58 -0.91 -4.31 9.58
N ILE A 59 0.24 -4.27 8.93
CA ILE A 59 0.90 -5.46 8.39
C ILE A 59 1.31 -6.36 9.55
N GLY A 60 0.84 -7.61 9.53
CA GLY A 60 1.18 -8.61 10.54
C GLY A 60 2.68 -8.94 10.56
N GLU A 61 3.15 -9.60 11.61
CA GLU A 61 4.55 -10.01 11.73
C GLU A 61 5.00 -10.94 10.59
N ASP A 62 4.07 -11.70 10.02
CA ASP A 62 4.29 -12.58 8.86
C ASP A 62 4.26 -11.80 7.50
N GLY A 63 4.16 -10.47 7.54
CA GLY A 63 4.05 -9.64 6.34
C GLY A 63 2.68 -9.68 5.67
N THR A 64 1.67 -10.30 6.28
CA THR A 64 0.35 -10.51 5.66
C THR A 64 -0.70 -9.54 6.19
N VAL A 65 -1.64 -9.17 5.32
CA VAL A 65 -2.83 -8.40 5.63
C VAL A 65 -4.02 -9.07 4.94
N VAL A 66 -5.10 -9.26 5.69
CA VAL A 66 -6.36 -9.80 5.17
C VAL A 66 -7.39 -8.68 5.17
N VAL A 67 -7.86 -8.33 3.99
CA VAL A 67 -8.90 -7.33 3.77
C VAL A 67 -10.29 -8.03 3.82
N PRO A 68 -11.37 -7.36 4.26
CA PRO A 68 -12.69 -7.95 4.27
C PRO A 68 -13.17 -8.35 2.87
N ASP A 69 -13.81 -9.52 2.74
CA ASP A 69 -14.33 -10.07 1.48
C ASP A 69 -15.55 -9.33 0.90
N ASP A 70 -16.13 -8.40 1.66
CA ASP A 70 -17.24 -7.55 1.21
C ASP A 70 -16.77 -6.40 0.30
N LEU A 71 -15.46 -6.10 0.29
CA LEU A 71 -14.87 -5.08 -0.57
C LEU A 71 -14.60 -5.66 -1.96
N THR A 72 -15.49 -5.41 -2.91
CA THR A 72 -15.32 -5.90 -4.30
C THR A 72 -15.27 -4.75 -5.30
N GLY A 73 -14.29 -4.77 -6.20
CA GLY A 73 -14.10 -3.78 -7.26
C GLY A 73 -12.70 -3.14 -7.26
N ASP A 74 -12.60 -1.99 -7.92
CA ASP A 74 -11.35 -1.23 -8.02
C ASP A 74 -11.10 -0.37 -6.78
N PHE A 75 -9.92 -0.52 -6.19
CA PHE A 75 -9.48 0.24 -5.02
C PHE A 75 -8.04 0.74 -5.20
N THR A 76 -7.67 1.74 -4.41
CA THR A 76 -6.27 2.14 -4.26
C THR A 76 -5.74 1.59 -2.95
N LEU A 77 -4.73 0.73 -3.03
CA LEU A 77 -3.96 0.30 -1.87
C LEU A 77 -2.88 1.33 -1.59
N VAL A 78 -2.85 1.86 -0.37
CA VAL A 78 -1.86 2.81 0.13
C VAL A 78 -1.08 2.15 1.25
N LEU A 79 0.25 2.27 1.19
CA LEU A 79 1.19 1.80 2.20
C LEU A 79 1.99 2.98 2.73
N TYR A 80 2.02 3.13 4.04
CA TYR A 80 2.87 4.09 4.73
C TYR A 80 4.12 3.40 5.22
N VAL A 81 5.30 3.94 4.87
CA VAL A 81 6.61 3.45 5.31
C VAL A 81 7.38 4.61 5.94
N GLY A 82 7.24 4.77 7.26
CA GLY A 82 7.70 5.99 7.94
C GLY A 82 7.06 7.24 7.35
N ASP A 83 7.88 8.20 6.86
CA ASP A 83 7.40 9.44 6.22
C ASP A 83 7.07 9.29 4.72
N LYS A 84 7.09 8.06 4.18
CA LYS A 84 6.87 7.80 2.75
C LYS A 84 5.52 7.15 2.52
N MET A 85 4.85 7.56 1.46
CA MET A 85 3.61 6.96 1.00
C MET A 85 3.86 6.26 -0.33
N TYR A 86 3.35 5.04 -0.45
CA TYR A 86 3.36 4.28 -1.69
C TYR A 86 1.94 3.85 -2.02
N SER A 87 1.57 3.87 -3.30
CA SER A 87 0.21 3.54 -3.74
C SER A 87 0.19 2.72 -5.03
N ALA A 88 -0.86 1.92 -5.20
CA ALA A 88 -1.17 1.20 -6.43
C ALA A 88 -2.68 0.93 -6.53
N GLU A 89 -3.17 0.83 -7.77
CA GLU A 89 -4.52 0.35 -8.05
C GLU A 89 -4.55 -1.18 -7.90
N VAL A 90 -5.57 -1.68 -7.21
CA VAL A 90 -5.80 -3.10 -6.93
C VAL A 90 -7.26 -3.44 -7.18
N GLU A 91 -7.52 -4.65 -7.67
CA GLU A 91 -8.87 -5.19 -7.81
C GLU A 91 -9.09 -6.19 -6.66
N LEU A 92 -10.14 -6.00 -5.87
CA LEU A 92 -10.58 -6.91 -4.81
C LEU A 92 -11.83 -7.67 -5.22
#